data_AF-A0AA97NNT3-F1
#
_entry.id   AF-A0AA97NNT3-F1
#
_cell.length_a   1.000
_cell.length_b   1.000
_cell.length_c   1.000
_cell.angle_alpha   90.00
_cell.angle_beta   90.00
_cell.angle_gamma   90.00
#
_symmetry.space_group_name_H-M   'P 1'
#
loop_
_entity.id
_entity.type
_entity.pdbx_description
1 polymer ?
#
loop_
_entity_poly.entity_id
_entity_poly.type
_entity_poly.pdbx_seq_one_letter_code
_entity_poly.pdbx_strand_id
1 'polypeptide(L)'
;MNPRRLLGAFGALWLAGSASAAALSPRADTVDTASFDVLTKGADAQVQSVIDTKASALRDQPRALTRQVRRLVTPFVWPQSTYHHDESLIPHIDEMLAELVQRQHDDGTFSVGNRHSPPDTGFLIEDFGIMENILSRDQHPASARMAETIRLILTKAGPGMAKGGVHTPNHRWKICSALARIYKVTGEESYIDRIDEWLAEGIDQDADGIYSERSPIYYGAVSNPSLLAVAHILNRTDLIPYVRKNLELNIQHSEPNSEPEVVHSRRQDQGQDKRDLQDFYVQYRELALLDNNGRFAAMANLIEKVGGLNLGDFLADAVERPELMRQLPAEEQPFVDFEKLYRDAGLVRARRGKLTTTVFGGTDWYSNGEETEFFNRIGSGLSTNPTLFRAWNGGLVLEGVRLVSDFFSMGHFRSNGISFAEGVSMLGNEVKIPYYLPIAPEFRDQNGTYKMSRSVDGRFYSALDFENRPTSTRDLKTDITVSPTHTGYDLVFEVTGEPDVGVTIEVTFRPGGKLEGAEELVDDNGVKTYHLVEGQGKYSLGNDTITFGPGNGAGVIDTSAGEQYSWPGGNLAMTGHRVFITGTSPMKYTLNLGFA
;
A
#
# COMPACT_ATOMS: atom_id res chain seq x y z
N MET A 1 2.62 28.80 46.17
CA MET A 1 1.19 28.92 45.84
C MET A 1 0.86 27.78 44.88
N ASN A 2 0.47 26.59 45.37
CA ASN A 2 -0.88 26.10 45.67
C ASN A 2 -1.74 25.88 44.39
N PRO A 3 -2.64 24.88 44.31
CA PRO A 3 -2.46 23.42 44.50
C PRO A 3 -3.32 22.56 43.52
N ARG A 4 -3.30 21.23 43.74
CA ARG A 4 -4.34 20.20 43.46
C ARG A 4 -4.10 19.20 42.33
N ARG A 5 -3.51 18.07 42.74
CA ARG A 5 -3.94 16.71 42.36
C ARG A 5 -5.37 16.45 42.85
N LEU A 6 -6.21 15.79 42.05
CA LEU A 6 -7.20 14.77 42.45
C LEU A 6 -7.91 14.16 41.22
N LEU A 7 -7.70 12.84 41.07
CA LEU A 7 -8.52 11.77 40.50
C LEU A 7 -9.01 11.72 39.05
N GLY A 8 -8.73 10.56 38.44
CA GLY A 8 -9.45 9.99 37.30
C GLY A 8 -8.84 8.69 36.75
N ALA A 9 -8.35 7.78 37.61
CA ALA A 9 -7.85 6.47 37.19
C ALA A 9 -9.01 5.45 37.20
N PHE A 10 -9.45 4.99 36.03
CA PHE A 10 -10.17 3.73 35.88
C PHE A 10 -9.18 2.66 35.42
N GLY A 11 -9.10 1.59 36.20
CA GLY A 11 -8.03 0.60 36.13
C GLY A 11 -8.12 -0.34 34.93
N ALA A 12 -6.97 -0.61 34.34
CA ALA A 12 -6.63 -1.88 33.76
C ALA A 12 -5.41 -2.41 34.53
N LEU A 13 -5.68 -3.18 35.60
CA LEU A 13 -4.64 -3.98 36.25
C LEU A 13 -4.56 -5.31 35.50
N TRP A 14 -3.49 -5.51 34.72
CA TRP A 14 -2.95 -6.85 34.52
C TRP A 14 -1.62 -6.91 35.27
N LEU A 15 -1.54 -7.90 36.16
CA LEU A 15 -0.44 -8.15 37.07
C LEU A 15 0.86 -8.44 36.29
N ALA A 16 1.84 -7.55 36.44
CA ALA A 16 3.24 -7.92 36.33
C ALA A 16 3.56 -8.80 37.55
N GLY A 17 3.52 -10.12 37.36
CA GLY A 17 3.84 -11.12 38.36
C GLY A 17 4.51 -12.31 37.69
N SER A 18 5.72 -12.61 38.13
CA SER A 18 6.53 -13.77 37.79
C SER A 18 5.71 -15.07 37.91
N ALA A 19 5.21 -15.58 36.78
CA ALA A 19 4.55 -16.87 36.69
C ALA A 19 5.59 -17.93 36.31
N SER A 20 5.87 -18.80 37.27
CA SER A 20 6.46 -20.12 37.05
C SER A 20 5.60 -20.87 36.04
N ALA A 21 6.24 -21.68 35.18
CA ALA A 21 5.61 -22.50 34.16
C ALA A 21 4.41 -23.31 34.70
N ALA A 22 3.21 -22.78 34.47
CA ALA A 22 1.95 -23.49 34.52
C ALA A 22 1.17 -23.05 33.28
N ALA A 23 0.84 -24.03 32.43
CA ALA A 23 0.34 -23.86 31.08
C ALA A 23 -0.81 -22.85 30.98
N LEU A 24 -0.57 -21.73 30.27
CA LEU A 24 -1.62 -21.01 29.55
C LEU A 24 -1.88 -21.73 28.23
N SER A 25 -2.31 -22.99 28.32
CA SER A 25 -3.06 -23.59 27.22
C SER A 25 -4.49 -23.08 27.39
N PRO A 26 -5.05 -22.31 26.43
CA PRO A 26 -6.48 -22.05 26.42
C PRO A 26 -7.22 -23.39 26.57
N ARG A 27 -8.28 -23.43 27.40
CA ARG A 27 -9.15 -24.63 27.46
C ARG A 27 -9.56 -24.96 26.03
N ALA A 28 -9.57 -26.25 25.67
CA ALA A 28 -9.89 -26.68 24.30
C ALA A 28 -11.19 -26.05 23.74
N ASP A 29 -12.16 -25.77 24.61
CA ASP A 29 -13.43 -25.09 24.29
C ASP A 29 -13.32 -23.58 23.93
N THR A 30 -12.10 -23.01 23.96
CA THR A 30 -11.83 -21.59 23.70
C THR A 30 -10.89 -21.36 22.52
N VAL A 31 -10.44 -22.42 21.85
CA VAL A 31 -9.52 -22.37 20.70
C VAL A 31 -10.32 -22.40 19.40
N ASP A 32 -9.93 -21.57 18.44
CA ASP A 32 -10.53 -21.49 17.11
C ASP A 32 -10.03 -22.61 16.19
N THR A 33 -10.40 -23.86 16.49
CA THR A 33 -9.87 -25.03 15.78
C THR A 33 -10.10 -24.95 14.27
N ALA A 34 -11.21 -24.36 13.83
CA ALA A 34 -11.52 -24.23 12.40
C ALA A 34 -10.47 -23.40 11.64
N SER A 35 -10.14 -22.21 12.15
CA SER A 35 -9.10 -21.36 11.55
C SER A 35 -7.73 -22.03 11.59
N PHE A 36 -7.35 -22.61 12.73
CA PHE A 36 -6.02 -23.22 12.86
C PHE A 36 -5.87 -24.55 12.09
N ASP A 37 -6.96 -25.25 11.78
CA ASP A 37 -6.93 -26.36 10.82
C ASP A 37 -6.61 -25.87 9.40
N VAL A 38 -7.12 -24.71 8.99
CA VAL A 38 -6.79 -24.10 7.69
C VAL A 38 -5.33 -23.69 7.65
N LEU A 39 -4.84 -23.00 8.68
CA LEU A 39 -3.44 -22.59 8.76
C LEU A 39 -2.48 -23.79 8.82
N THR A 40 -2.82 -24.83 9.58
CA THR A 40 -2.04 -26.07 9.68
C THR A 40 -1.94 -26.76 8.31
N LYS A 41 -3.08 -26.98 7.63
CA LYS A 41 -3.08 -27.56 6.28
C LYS A 41 -2.31 -26.71 5.28
N GLY A 42 -2.41 -25.39 5.39
CA GLY A 42 -1.66 -24.45 4.57
C GLY A 42 -0.15 -24.58 4.77
N ALA A 43 0.29 -24.64 6.03
CA ALA A 43 1.71 -24.82 6.37
C ALA A 43 2.24 -26.19 5.92
N ASP A 44 1.50 -27.27 6.16
CA ASP A 44 1.86 -28.62 5.73
C ASP A 44 1.96 -28.72 4.19
N ALA A 45 1.02 -28.10 3.46
CA ALA A 45 1.02 -28.09 2.00
C ALA A 45 2.25 -27.38 1.39
N GLN A 46 2.92 -26.51 2.14
CA GLN A 46 4.11 -25.81 1.66
C GLN A 46 5.39 -26.65 1.79
N VAL A 47 5.45 -27.60 2.73
CA VAL A 47 6.68 -28.35 3.09
C VAL A 47 7.35 -28.99 1.87
N GLN A 48 6.59 -29.77 1.10
CA GLN A 48 7.16 -30.46 -0.06
C GLN A 48 7.62 -29.48 -1.14
N SER A 49 6.87 -28.40 -1.36
CA SER A 49 7.26 -27.35 -2.31
C SER A 49 8.57 -26.67 -1.91
N VAL A 50 8.78 -26.43 -0.61
CA VAL A 50 10.04 -25.90 -0.09
C VAL A 50 11.19 -26.86 -0.36
N ILE A 51 11.00 -28.16 -0.09
CA ILE A 51 12.01 -29.19 -0.33
C ILE A 51 12.36 -29.28 -1.82
N ASP A 52 11.36 -29.35 -2.68
CA ASP A 52 11.52 -29.48 -4.13
C ASP A 52 12.24 -28.27 -4.74
N THR A 53 11.99 -27.08 -4.20
CA THR A 53 12.58 -25.82 -4.69
C THR A 53 13.83 -25.37 -3.94
N LYS A 54 14.30 -26.13 -2.94
CA LYS A 54 15.44 -25.78 -2.07
C LYS A 54 16.69 -25.37 -2.85
N ALA A 55 17.04 -26.10 -3.92
CA ALA A 55 18.24 -25.78 -4.72
C ALA A 55 18.15 -24.41 -5.43
N SER A 56 16.94 -23.91 -5.70
CA SER A 56 16.72 -22.55 -6.17
C SER A 56 16.75 -21.56 -5.01
N ALA A 57 16.08 -21.86 -3.89
CA ALA A 57 16.06 -21.01 -2.70
C ALA A 57 17.46 -20.74 -2.14
N LEU A 58 18.34 -21.75 -2.14
CA LEU A 58 19.76 -21.64 -1.78
C LEU A 58 20.56 -20.73 -2.72
N ARG A 59 20.01 -20.22 -3.83
CA ARG A 59 20.66 -19.22 -4.71
C ARG A 59 19.89 -17.90 -4.78
N ASP A 60 18.72 -17.85 -4.15
CA ASP A 60 17.83 -16.69 -4.14
C ASP A 60 18.26 -15.68 -3.06
N GLN A 61 17.49 -14.62 -2.86
CA GLN A 61 17.77 -13.60 -1.86
C GLN A 61 17.64 -14.16 -0.43
N PRO A 62 18.51 -13.72 0.51
CA PRO A 62 18.47 -14.17 1.91
C PRO A 62 17.10 -14.08 2.59
N ARG A 63 16.30 -13.05 2.27
CA ARG A 63 14.95 -12.88 2.79
C ARG A 63 14.03 -14.03 2.39
N ALA A 64 14.03 -14.40 1.10
CA ALA A 64 13.23 -15.50 0.59
C ALA A 64 13.67 -16.84 1.22
N LEU A 65 14.97 -17.08 1.33
CA LEU A 65 15.53 -18.27 1.97
C LEU A 65 15.13 -18.39 3.44
N THR A 66 15.18 -17.29 4.20
CA THR A 66 14.76 -17.26 5.62
C THR A 66 13.28 -17.63 5.76
N ARG A 67 12.42 -17.14 4.86
CA ARG A 67 11.00 -17.53 4.83
C ARG A 67 10.82 -19.02 4.55
N GLN A 68 11.62 -19.63 3.68
CA GLN A 68 11.58 -21.08 3.44
C GLN A 68 11.97 -21.89 4.69
N VAL A 69 12.97 -21.43 5.46
CA VAL A 69 13.33 -22.05 6.74
C VAL A 69 12.14 -22.03 7.70
N ARG A 70 11.47 -20.87 7.85
CA ARG A 70 10.26 -20.73 8.69
C ARG A 70 9.15 -21.71 8.28
N ARG A 71 8.97 -21.94 6.97
CA ARG A 71 7.97 -22.89 6.44
C ARG A 71 8.27 -24.36 6.74
N LEU A 72 9.52 -24.72 7.07
CA LEU A 72 9.85 -26.06 7.55
C LEU A 72 9.86 -26.14 9.08
N VAL A 73 10.38 -25.10 9.75
CA VAL A 73 10.44 -25.02 11.21
C VAL A 73 9.03 -25.04 11.82
N THR A 74 8.09 -24.31 11.24
CA THR A 74 6.74 -24.17 11.82
C THR A 74 5.99 -25.51 11.87
N PRO A 75 5.87 -26.29 10.78
CA PRO A 75 5.29 -27.63 10.84
C PRO A 75 6.10 -28.60 11.72
N PHE A 76 7.43 -28.46 11.77
CA PHE A 76 8.28 -29.31 12.60
C PHE A 76 7.97 -29.17 14.09
N VAL A 77 7.73 -27.95 14.59
CA VAL A 77 7.46 -27.71 16.02
C VAL A 77 5.97 -27.74 16.39
N TRP A 78 5.06 -27.74 15.41
CA TRP A 78 3.63 -27.63 15.66
C TRP A 78 2.97 -29.00 15.88
N PRO A 79 2.43 -29.33 17.07
CA PRO A 79 1.96 -30.68 17.40
C PRO A 79 0.84 -31.24 16.52
N GLN A 80 0.07 -30.38 15.87
CA GLN A 80 -1.07 -30.75 15.03
C GLN A 80 -0.69 -30.88 13.54
N SER A 81 0.55 -30.52 13.17
CA SER A 81 1.06 -30.71 11.82
C SER A 81 1.39 -32.18 11.56
N THR A 82 1.26 -32.63 10.31
CA THR A 82 1.69 -33.99 9.93
C THR A 82 3.20 -34.18 9.95
N TYR A 83 3.96 -33.09 10.04
CA TYR A 83 5.43 -33.06 10.08
C TYR A 83 5.99 -32.78 11.48
N HIS A 84 5.15 -32.84 12.53
CA HIS A 84 5.59 -32.62 13.90
C HIS A 84 6.72 -33.59 14.29
N HIS A 85 7.90 -33.02 14.60
CA HIS A 85 9.14 -33.73 14.88
C HIS A 85 9.56 -34.73 13.78
N ASP A 86 9.16 -34.51 12.53
CA ASP A 86 9.65 -35.30 11.39
C ASP A 86 11.12 -34.96 11.13
N GLU A 87 12.01 -35.87 11.56
CA GLU A 87 13.46 -35.70 11.44
C GLU A 87 13.94 -35.61 9.98
N SER A 88 13.13 -36.01 8.99
CA SER A 88 13.46 -35.83 7.57
C SER A 88 13.60 -34.36 7.17
N LEU A 89 13.00 -33.42 7.91
CA LEU A 89 13.10 -31.99 7.66
C LEU A 89 14.43 -31.38 8.13
N ILE A 90 15.08 -31.99 9.13
CA ILE A 90 16.26 -31.43 9.80
C ILE A 90 17.41 -31.14 8.82
N PRO A 91 17.82 -32.06 7.93
CA PRO A 91 18.92 -31.79 7.00
C PRO A 91 18.64 -30.61 6.06
N HIS A 92 17.37 -30.39 5.69
CA HIS A 92 16.98 -29.26 4.84
C HIS A 92 17.05 -27.94 5.61
N ILE A 93 16.56 -27.92 6.85
CA ILE A 93 16.63 -26.75 7.73
C ILE A 93 18.10 -26.38 8.01
N ASP A 94 18.92 -27.35 8.39
CA ASP A 94 20.33 -27.13 8.75
C ASP A 94 21.14 -26.61 7.55
N GLU A 95 20.92 -27.14 6.34
CA GLU A 95 21.59 -26.65 5.13
C GLU A 95 21.22 -25.20 4.81
N MET A 96 19.94 -24.86 4.88
CA MET A 96 19.48 -23.49 4.60
C MET A 96 19.95 -22.49 5.67
N LEU A 97 19.97 -22.88 6.94
CA LEU A 97 20.53 -22.06 8.02
C LEU A 97 22.05 -21.87 7.85
N ALA A 98 22.78 -22.91 7.48
CA ALA A 98 24.21 -22.81 7.21
C ALA A 98 24.52 -21.83 6.05
N GLU A 99 23.72 -21.87 4.99
CA GLU A 99 23.83 -20.92 3.88
C GLU A 99 23.54 -19.48 4.34
N LEU A 100 22.54 -19.26 5.19
CA LEU A 100 22.25 -17.95 5.77
C LEU A 100 23.40 -17.44 6.64
N VAL A 101 24.04 -18.30 7.43
CA VAL A 101 25.24 -17.95 8.21
C VAL A 101 26.39 -17.52 7.29
N GLN A 102 26.63 -18.24 6.19
CA GLN A 102 27.69 -17.89 5.23
C GLN A 102 27.45 -16.56 4.51
N ARG A 103 26.18 -16.22 4.28
CA ARG A 103 25.78 -14.97 3.61
C ARG A 103 25.77 -13.75 4.50
N GLN A 104 25.78 -13.93 5.83
CA GLN A 104 25.77 -12.84 6.77
C GLN A 104 27.15 -12.16 6.79
N HIS A 105 27.18 -10.89 6.42
CA HIS A 105 28.42 -10.11 6.34
C HIS A 105 29.10 -9.95 7.69
N ASP A 106 30.35 -9.49 7.68
CA ASP A 106 31.15 -9.26 8.90
C ASP A 106 30.52 -8.21 9.82
N ASP A 107 29.82 -7.23 9.26
CA ASP A 107 29.04 -6.23 10.01
C ASP A 107 27.69 -6.76 10.53
N GLY A 108 27.38 -8.03 10.25
CA GLY A 108 26.16 -8.72 10.68
C GLY A 108 24.94 -8.53 9.80
N THR A 109 25.01 -7.68 8.79
CA THR A 109 23.88 -7.42 7.89
C THR A 109 23.82 -8.41 6.72
N PHE A 110 22.71 -8.38 5.98
CA PHE A 110 22.49 -9.12 4.75
C PHE A 110 22.31 -8.17 3.56
N SER A 111 22.55 -8.69 2.35
CA SER A 111 22.26 -7.99 1.10
C SER A 111 21.01 -8.58 0.42
N VAL A 112 19.99 -7.76 0.19
CA VAL A 112 18.71 -8.13 -0.44
C VAL A 112 18.35 -7.04 -1.45
N GLY A 113 18.98 -7.09 -2.63
CA GLY A 113 18.99 -5.96 -3.56
C GLY A 113 19.92 -4.83 -3.09
N ASN A 114 19.62 -4.20 -1.96
CA ASN A 114 20.53 -3.27 -1.28
C ASN A 114 21.68 -4.02 -0.62
N ARG A 115 22.85 -3.38 -0.55
CA ARG A 115 24.07 -3.98 -0.01
C ARG A 115 24.19 -3.66 1.48
N HIS A 116 24.52 -4.68 2.29
CA HIS A 116 24.75 -4.52 3.73
C HIS A 116 23.65 -3.72 4.42
N SER A 117 22.40 -4.10 4.17
CA SER A 117 21.24 -3.25 4.42
C SER A 117 20.62 -3.56 5.79
N PRO A 118 20.67 -2.63 6.76
CA PRO A 118 19.96 -2.77 8.02
C PRO A 118 18.45 -3.02 7.84
N PRO A 119 17.69 -2.23 7.03
CA PRO A 119 16.26 -2.46 6.94
C PRO A 119 15.91 -3.80 6.29
N ASP A 120 16.68 -4.22 5.27
CA ASP A 120 16.45 -5.53 4.64
C ASP A 120 16.77 -6.68 5.59
N THR A 121 17.83 -6.53 6.39
CA THR A 121 18.19 -7.47 7.46
C THR A 121 17.09 -7.55 8.52
N GLY A 122 16.44 -6.42 8.83
CA GLY A 122 15.30 -6.37 9.75
C GLY A 122 14.16 -7.31 9.37
N PHE A 123 13.87 -7.49 8.08
CA PHE A 123 12.86 -8.45 7.63
C PHE A 123 13.24 -9.91 7.91
N LEU A 124 14.51 -10.27 7.82
CA LEU A 124 14.99 -11.60 8.19
C LEU A 124 14.91 -11.80 9.70
N ILE A 125 15.31 -10.79 10.47
CA ILE A 125 15.28 -10.82 11.94
C ILE A 125 13.87 -11.06 12.48
N GLU A 126 12.84 -10.55 11.81
CA GLU A 126 11.44 -10.84 12.17
C GLU A 126 11.16 -12.35 12.17
N ASP A 127 11.44 -13.03 11.05
CA ASP A 127 11.23 -14.47 10.92
C ASP A 127 12.16 -15.26 11.85
N PHE A 128 13.42 -14.84 12.00
CA PHE A 128 14.37 -15.46 12.93
C PHE A 128 13.93 -15.34 14.39
N GLY A 129 13.43 -14.18 14.82
CA GLY A 129 12.98 -14.00 16.19
C GLY A 129 11.72 -14.82 16.51
N ILE A 130 10.81 -14.98 15.55
CA ILE A 130 9.68 -15.91 15.67
C ILE A 130 10.20 -17.34 15.85
N MET A 131 11.08 -17.79 14.94
CA MET A 131 11.66 -19.14 14.95
C MET A 131 12.44 -19.43 16.24
N GLU A 132 13.28 -18.51 16.71
CA GLU A 132 14.03 -18.66 17.95
C GLU A 132 13.10 -18.90 19.14
N ASN A 133 12.00 -18.13 19.21
CA ASN A 133 11.06 -18.19 20.33
C ASN A 133 10.26 -19.50 20.33
N ILE A 134 9.83 -20.00 19.17
CA ILE A 134 9.11 -21.28 19.08
C ILE A 134 10.04 -22.48 19.28
N LEU A 135 11.23 -22.48 18.67
CA LEU A 135 12.21 -23.58 18.80
C LEU A 135 12.73 -23.72 20.23
N SER A 136 12.90 -22.61 20.95
CA SER A 136 13.36 -22.62 22.35
C SER A 136 12.36 -23.25 23.33
N ARG A 137 11.09 -23.36 22.93
CA ARG A 137 10.01 -23.93 23.76
C ARG A 137 9.68 -25.39 23.41
N ASP A 138 10.11 -25.87 22.25
CA ASP A 138 9.74 -27.16 21.66
C ASP A 138 10.40 -28.39 22.33
N GLN A 139 11.42 -28.20 23.17
CA GLN A 139 12.15 -29.26 23.92
C GLN A 139 12.81 -30.37 23.08
N HIS A 140 12.63 -30.39 21.75
CA HIS A 140 13.30 -31.34 20.87
C HIS A 140 14.81 -31.03 20.73
N PRO A 141 15.71 -32.03 20.74
CA PRO A 141 17.16 -31.79 20.64
C PRO A 141 17.60 -31.04 19.38
N ALA A 142 16.92 -31.27 18.25
CA ALA A 142 17.20 -30.54 17.02
C ALA A 142 16.80 -29.06 17.13
N SER A 143 15.67 -28.77 17.81
CA SER A 143 15.18 -27.42 18.00
C SER A 143 16.14 -26.56 18.81
N ALA A 144 16.75 -27.13 19.85
CA ALA A 144 17.78 -26.44 20.64
C ALA A 144 19.00 -26.04 19.78
N ARG A 145 19.45 -26.91 18.87
CA ARG A 145 20.57 -26.60 17.96
C ARG A 145 20.21 -25.52 16.93
N MET A 146 19.02 -25.63 16.33
CA MET A 146 18.54 -24.64 15.36
C MET A 146 18.36 -23.26 16.00
N ALA A 147 17.79 -23.21 17.20
CA ALA A 147 17.65 -21.98 17.98
C ALA A 147 19.03 -21.34 18.25
N GLU A 148 20.04 -22.13 18.62
CA GLU A 148 21.38 -21.60 18.86
C GLU A 148 22.02 -20.99 17.61
N THR A 149 21.90 -21.65 16.45
CA THR A 149 22.35 -21.07 15.17
C THR A 149 21.66 -19.74 14.89
N ILE A 150 20.35 -19.66 15.12
CA ILE A 150 19.58 -18.43 14.92
C ILE A 150 20.03 -17.32 15.90
N ARG A 151 20.29 -17.64 17.18
CA ARG A 151 20.80 -16.66 18.15
C ARG A 151 22.14 -16.08 17.74
N LEU A 152 23.03 -16.88 17.13
CA LEU A 152 24.29 -16.39 16.60
C LEU A 152 24.07 -15.38 15.46
N ILE A 153 23.14 -15.68 14.54
CA ILE A 153 22.76 -14.75 13.46
C ILE A 153 22.22 -13.44 14.04
N LEU A 154 21.26 -13.52 14.97
CA LEU A 154 20.65 -12.36 15.62
C LEU A 154 21.69 -11.50 16.36
N THR A 155 22.56 -12.14 17.13
CA THR A 155 23.62 -11.46 17.89
C THR A 155 24.61 -10.76 16.96
N LYS A 156 25.03 -11.41 15.87
CA LYS A 156 25.94 -10.80 14.88
C LYS A 156 25.29 -9.60 14.20
N ALA A 157 23.98 -9.64 13.92
CA ALA A 157 23.26 -8.55 13.25
C ALA A 157 23.10 -7.29 14.10
N GLY A 158 22.97 -7.43 15.42
CA GLY A 158 22.67 -6.33 16.35
C GLY A 158 23.49 -5.04 16.17
N PRO A 159 24.83 -5.11 16.14
CA PRO A 159 25.66 -3.91 15.96
C PRO A 159 25.42 -3.18 14.63
N GLY A 160 25.24 -3.91 13.52
CA GLY A 160 24.94 -3.35 12.21
C GLY A 160 23.55 -2.70 12.16
N MET A 161 22.56 -3.36 12.79
CA MET A 161 21.20 -2.83 12.93
C MET A 161 21.15 -1.56 13.78
N ALA A 162 21.89 -1.54 14.89
CA ALA A 162 21.89 -0.42 15.82
C ALA A 162 22.66 0.80 15.29
N LYS A 163 23.65 0.63 14.40
CA LYS A 163 24.41 1.76 13.82
C LYS A 163 23.88 2.22 12.45
N GLY A 164 23.17 1.34 11.75
CA GLY A 164 22.68 1.57 10.41
C GLY A 164 21.49 2.52 10.30
N GLY A 165 21.18 2.93 9.06
CA GLY A 165 20.07 3.85 8.73
C GLY A 165 18.96 3.19 7.91
N VAL A 166 18.07 4.02 7.36
CA VAL A 166 16.86 3.59 6.61
C VAL A 166 16.78 4.20 5.21
N HIS A 167 16.05 3.54 4.30
CA HIS A 167 15.71 4.08 2.97
C HIS A 167 14.30 4.71 2.87
N THR A 168 13.36 4.25 3.70
CA THR A 168 11.94 4.64 3.66
C THR A 168 11.38 4.72 5.07
N PRO A 169 10.29 5.47 5.31
CA PRO A 169 9.81 5.73 6.67
C PRO A 169 9.40 4.47 7.46
N ASN A 170 8.81 3.45 6.83
CA ASN A 170 8.40 2.18 7.49
C ASN A 170 9.58 1.39 8.08
N HIS A 171 10.78 1.58 7.52
CA HIS A 171 11.96 0.88 7.97
C HIS A 171 12.35 1.26 9.40
N ARG A 172 11.95 2.43 9.90
CA ARG A 172 12.14 2.83 11.30
C ARG A 172 11.45 1.83 12.23
N TRP A 173 10.19 1.52 11.94
CA TRP A 173 9.40 0.57 12.73
C TRP A 173 9.93 -0.85 12.57
N LYS A 174 10.33 -1.24 11.36
CA LYS A 174 10.95 -2.56 11.13
C LYS A 174 12.27 -2.72 11.89
N ILE A 175 13.15 -1.72 11.90
CA ILE A 175 14.38 -1.73 12.70
C ILE A 175 14.04 -1.81 14.19
N CYS A 176 13.02 -1.08 14.66
CA CYS A 176 12.61 -1.15 16.07
C CYS A 176 12.17 -2.57 16.47
N SER A 177 11.33 -3.22 15.66
CA SER A 177 10.93 -4.62 15.88
C SER A 177 12.14 -5.56 15.90
N ALA A 178 13.04 -5.40 14.94
CA ALA A 178 14.23 -6.23 14.83
C ALA A 178 15.17 -6.08 16.03
N LEU A 179 15.44 -4.84 16.46
CA LEU A 179 16.24 -4.56 17.65
C LEU A 179 15.57 -5.08 18.93
N ALA A 180 14.25 -5.00 19.05
CA ALA A 180 13.52 -5.56 20.20
C ALA A 180 13.66 -7.09 20.25
N ARG A 181 13.57 -7.77 19.11
CA ARG A 181 13.80 -9.22 19.01
C ARG A 181 15.25 -9.61 19.34
N ILE A 182 16.24 -8.84 18.87
CA ILE A 182 17.64 -9.07 19.21
C ILE A 182 17.89 -8.80 20.70
N TYR A 183 17.35 -7.73 21.27
CA TYR A 183 17.44 -7.42 22.69
C TYR A 183 16.95 -8.58 23.56
N LYS A 184 15.83 -9.21 23.21
CA LYS A 184 15.31 -10.38 23.93
C LYS A 184 16.32 -11.55 23.99
N VAL A 185 17.20 -11.67 22.99
CA VAL A 185 18.26 -12.69 22.93
C VAL A 185 19.53 -12.24 23.64
N THR A 186 19.95 -11.00 23.46
CA THR A 186 21.28 -10.52 23.89
C THR A 186 21.28 -9.81 25.24
N GLY A 187 20.16 -9.23 25.67
CA GLY A 187 20.07 -8.35 26.84
C GLY A 187 20.83 -7.03 26.69
N GLU A 188 21.16 -6.63 25.46
CA GLU A 188 21.96 -5.43 25.18
C GLU A 188 21.09 -4.16 25.20
N GLU A 189 21.13 -3.43 26.32
CA GLU A 189 20.28 -2.25 26.58
C GLU A 189 20.47 -1.13 25.55
N SER A 190 21.63 -0.99 24.91
CA SER A 190 21.83 0.04 23.87
C SER A 190 20.90 -0.12 22.65
N TYR A 191 20.31 -1.29 22.45
CA TYR A 191 19.29 -1.49 21.42
C TYR A 191 17.95 -0.85 21.80
N ILE A 192 17.63 -0.75 23.09
CA ILE A 192 16.46 -0.01 23.59
C ILE A 192 16.64 1.48 23.37
N ASP A 193 17.83 2.02 23.69
CA ASP A 193 18.15 3.42 23.45
C ASP A 193 17.93 3.79 21.97
N ARG A 194 18.39 2.94 21.05
CA ARG A 194 18.19 3.16 19.61
C ARG A 194 16.73 3.07 19.18
N ILE A 195 15.93 2.19 19.78
CA ILE A 195 14.49 2.13 19.53
C ILE A 195 13.83 3.43 19.97
N ASP A 196 14.19 3.93 21.16
CA ASP A 196 13.64 5.17 21.70
C ASP A 196 14.03 6.39 20.84
N GLU A 197 15.23 6.42 20.24
CA GLU A 197 15.60 7.45 19.25
C GLU A 197 14.67 7.47 18.03
N TRP A 198 14.35 6.30 17.45
CA TRP A 198 13.44 6.22 16.31
C TRP A 198 12.00 6.58 16.69
N LEU A 199 11.53 6.13 17.86
CA LEU A 199 10.19 6.45 18.35
C LEU A 199 10.06 7.95 18.71
N ALA A 200 11.14 8.63 19.09
CA ALA A 200 11.14 10.06 19.39
C ALA A 200 10.84 10.94 18.17
N GLU A 201 11.00 10.43 16.94
CA GLU A 201 10.55 11.12 15.72
C GLU A 201 9.01 11.15 15.57
N GLY A 202 8.30 10.32 16.35
CA GLY A 202 6.87 10.14 16.28
C GLY A 202 6.43 9.16 15.17
N ILE A 203 5.30 8.50 15.39
CA ILE A 203 4.69 7.64 14.38
C ILE A 203 4.12 8.51 13.27
N ASP A 204 4.51 8.26 12.03
CA ASP A 204 4.19 9.07 10.84
C ASP A 204 2.78 8.82 10.31
N GLN A 205 1.80 8.88 11.20
CA GLN A 205 0.40 8.61 10.91
C GLN A 205 -0.43 9.89 11.04
N ASP A 206 -1.29 10.13 10.06
CA ASP A 206 -2.17 11.30 10.06
C ASP A 206 -3.40 11.16 10.98
N ALA A 207 -4.28 12.16 10.93
CA ALA A 207 -5.52 12.19 11.70
C ALA A 207 -6.51 11.06 11.35
N ASP A 208 -6.37 10.41 10.21
CA ASP A 208 -7.25 9.34 9.72
C ASP A 208 -6.65 7.94 9.82
N GLY A 209 -5.35 7.82 10.10
CA GLY A 209 -4.68 6.52 10.21
C GLY A 209 -3.77 6.19 9.02
N ILE A 210 -3.61 7.12 8.08
CA ILE A 210 -2.81 6.95 6.87
C ILE A 210 -1.34 7.22 7.23
N TYR A 211 -0.47 6.26 6.92
CA TYR A 211 0.97 6.44 7.08
C TYR A 211 1.57 7.30 5.96
N SER A 212 2.79 7.81 6.13
CA SER A 212 3.36 8.83 5.22
C SER A 212 3.55 8.36 3.77
N GLU A 213 3.65 7.07 3.48
CA GLU A 213 3.71 6.54 2.11
C GLU A 213 2.31 6.43 1.46
N ARG A 214 1.25 6.75 2.20
CA ARG A 214 -0.16 6.62 1.77
C ARG A 214 -0.49 5.23 1.23
N SER A 215 0.19 4.22 1.74
CA SER A 215 0.17 2.87 1.20
C SER A 215 -0.79 1.98 2.01
N PRO A 216 -1.98 1.65 1.47
CA PRO A 216 -2.94 0.79 2.16
C PRO A 216 -2.53 -0.68 2.23
N ILE A 217 -1.58 -1.13 1.40
CA ILE A 217 -1.09 -2.52 1.40
C ILE A 217 0.28 -2.56 2.07
N TYR A 218 1.34 -2.21 1.34
CA TYR A 218 2.71 -2.54 1.72
C TYR A 218 3.15 -1.88 3.03
N TYR A 219 2.93 -0.58 3.18
CA TYR A 219 3.43 0.14 4.35
C TYR A 219 2.73 -0.32 5.64
N GLY A 220 1.41 -0.53 5.59
CA GLY A 220 0.63 -1.09 6.70
C GLY A 220 1.09 -2.50 7.07
N ALA A 221 1.27 -3.37 6.07
CA ALA A 221 1.75 -4.75 6.24
C ALA A 221 3.16 -4.84 6.85
N VAL A 222 4.00 -3.81 6.72
CA VAL A 222 5.30 -3.74 7.38
C VAL A 222 5.21 -3.10 8.76
N SER A 223 4.50 -1.99 8.88
CA SER A 223 4.53 -1.13 10.07
C SER A 223 3.69 -1.70 11.20
N ASN A 224 2.47 -2.16 10.92
CA ASN A 224 1.57 -2.69 11.91
C ASN A 224 2.17 -3.86 12.72
N PRO A 225 2.65 -4.95 12.09
CA PRO A 225 3.25 -6.05 12.84
C PRO A 225 4.53 -5.61 13.57
N SER A 226 5.30 -4.66 13.01
CA SER A 226 6.51 -4.17 13.68
C SER A 226 6.20 -3.39 14.96
N LEU A 227 5.18 -2.51 14.93
CA LEU A 227 4.73 -1.77 16.10
C LEU A 227 4.14 -2.72 17.17
N LEU A 228 3.38 -3.74 16.75
CA LEU A 228 2.87 -4.77 17.66
C LEU A 228 4.01 -5.55 18.30
N ALA A 229 5.03 -5.97 17.54
CA ALA A 229 6.18 -6.68 18.09
C ALA A 229 6.90 -5.85 19.17
N VAL A 230 7.14 -4.55 18.92
CA VAL A 230 7.72 -3.64 19.92
C VAL A 230 6.81 -3.52 21.14
N ALA A 231 5.49 -3.37 20.93
CA ALA A 231 4.52 -3.29 22.03
C ALA A 231 4.56 -4.53 22.93
N HIS A 232 4.67 -5.73 22.36
CA HIS A 232 4.69 -6.99 23.12
C HIS A 232 6.02 -7.27 23.79
N ILE A 233 7.14 -7.07 23.09
CA ILE A 233 8.47 -7.41 23.61
C ILE A 233 8.89 -6.39 24.68
N LEU A 234 8.62 -5.10 24.47
CA LEU A 234 9.10 -4.02 25.33
C LEU A 234 8.00 -3.34 26.18
N ASN A 235 6.79 -3.91 26.16
CA ASN A 235 5.62 -3.38 26.87
C ASN A 235 5.28 -1.91 26.49
N ARG A 236 5.48 -1.55 25.21
CA ARG A 236 5.15 -0.22 24.64
C ARG A 236 3.73 -0.22 24.07
N THR A 237 2.74 -0.46 24.93
CA THR A 237 1.33 -0.64 24.53
C THR A 237 0.68 0.64 23.97
N ASP A 238 1.30 1.79 24.17
CA ASP A 238 0.94 3.08 23.55
C ASP A 238 1.11 3.10 22.02
N LEU A 239 1.78 2.09 21.44
CA LEU A 239 1.89 1.92 19.99
C LEU A 239 0.64 1.25 19.36
N ILE A 240 -0.11 0.47 20.14
CA ILE A 240 -1.28 -0.29 19.67
C ILE A 240 -2.38 0.62 19.08
N PRO A 241 -2.70 1.79 19.65
CA PRO A 241 -3.65 2.74 19.05
C PRO A 241 -3.37 3.12 17.59
N TYR A 242 -2.10 3.25 17.18
CA TYR A 242 -1.76 3.56 15.78
C TYR A 242 -2.12 2.42 14.83
N VAL A 243 -1.86 1.17 15.26
CA VAL A 243 -2.22 -0.03 14.51
C VAL A 243 -3.74 -0.15 14.38
N ARG A 244 -4.47 0.02 15.49
CA ARG A 244 -5.94 0.00 15.51
C ARG A 244 -6.53 1.02 14.54
N LYS A 245 -6.00 2.25 14.55
CA LYS A 245 -6.45 3.31 13.66
C LYS A 245 -6.20 2.98 12.18
N ASN A 246 -5.05 2.38 11.86
CA ASN A 246 -4.75 1.93 10.52
C ASN A 246 -5.68 0.79 10.06
N LEU A 247 -6.00 -0.17 10.93
CA LEU A 247 -6.94 -1.25 10.60
C LEU A 247 -8.36 -0.72 10.33
N GLU A 248 -8.85 0.23 11.13
CA GLU A 248 -10.13 0.90 10.86
C GLU A 248 -10.14 1.65 9.53
N LEU A 249 -9.07 2.39 9.23
CA LEU A 249 -8.88 3.03 7.93
C LEU A 249 -8.96 1.99 6.79
N ASN A 250 -8.31 0.84 6.97
CA ASN A 250 -8.19 -0.19 5.95
C ASN A 250 -9.55 -0.82 5.60
N ILE A 251 -10.47 -0.95 6.57
CA ILE A 251 -11.88 -1.33 6.31
C ILE A 251 -12.59 -0.29 5.42
N GLN A 252 -12.35 1.00 5.66
CA GLN A 252 -12.91 2.08 4.84
C GLN A 252 -12.23 2.18 3.46
N HIS A 253 -11.06 1.56 3.30
CA HIS A 253 -10.27 1.56 2.07
C HIS A 253 -10.37 0.25 1.30
N SER A 254 -11.10 -0.75 1.79
CA SER A 254 -11.19 -2.07 1.16
C SER A 254 -12.62 -2.44 0.79
N GLU A 255 -12.72 -3.32 -0.21
CA GLU A 255 -13.97 -3.86 -0.73
C GLU A 255 -14.26 -5.27 -0.16
N PRO A 256 -15.52 -5.75 -0.24
CA PRO A 256 -15.89 -7.07 0.29
C PRO A 256 -15.18 -8.28 -0.33
N ASN A 257 -14.42 -8.10 -1.41
CA ASN A 257 -13.52 -9.09 -2.00
C ASN A 257 -12.08 -8.99 -1.46
N SER A 258 -11.86 -8.23 -0.39
CA SER A 258 -10.55 -7.91 0.20
C SER A 258 -9.65 -6.97 -0.63
N GLU A 259 -10.12 -6.37 -1.73
CA GLU A 259 -9.30 -5.45 -2.52
C GLU A 259 -9.25 -4.04 -1.89
N PRO A 260 -8.06 -3.44 -1.68
CA PRO A 260 -7.94 -2.06 -1.22
C PRO A 260 -7.82 -1.02 -2.35
N GLU A 261 -8.23 0.21 -2.04
CA GLU A 261 -8.07 1.41 -2.87
C GLU A 261 -6.65 1.96 -2.78
N VAL A 262 -5.88 1.85 -3.86
CA VAL A 262 -4.45 2.19 -3.90
C VAL A 262 -4.12 3.48 -4.66
N VAL A 263 -5.11 4.21 -5.21
CA VAL A 263 -4.86 5.37 -6.10
C VAL A 263 -3.98 6.45 -5.47
N HIS A 264 -4.08 6.61 -4.15
CA HIS A 264 -3.37 7.60 -3.34
C HIS A 264 -1.96 7.16 -2.89
N SER A 265 -1.55 5.92 -3.21
CA SER A 265 -0.28 5.33 -2.76
C SER A 265 0.94 5.98 -3.41
N ARG A 266 1.98 6.17 -2.58
CA ARG A 266 3.24 6.81 -2.96
C ARG A 266 4.41 5.85 -3.25
N ARG A 267 4.21 4.55 -3.49
CA ARG A 267 5.34 3.73 -4.01
C ARG A 267 4.91 2.37 -4.52
N GLN A 268 4.71 1.45 -3.58
CA GLN A 268 4.79 0.02 -3.85
C GLN A 268 3.46 -0.48 -4.41
N ASP A 269 2.34 0.06 -3.93
CA ASP A 269 1.03 -0.51 -4.22
C ASP A 269 0.60 -0.34 -5.68
N GLN A 270 1.19 0.62 -6.41
CA GLN A 270 0.92 0.84 -7.83
C GLN A 270 1.36 -0.36 -8.70
N GLY A 271 2.39 -1.10 -8.27
CA GLY A 271 2.96 -2.24 -8.99
C GLY A 271 2.70 -3.61 -8.34
N GLN A 272 1.85 -3.69 -7.32
CA GLN A 272 1.53 -4.97 -6.68
C GLN A 272 0.60 -5.79 -7.57
N ASP A 273 1.06 -7.00 -7.94
CA ASP A 273 0.27 -8.00 -8.68
C ASP A 273 -0.93 -8.50 -7.85
N LYS A 274 -0.75 -8.62 -6.53
CA LYS A 274 -1.79 -8.97 -5.57
C LYS A 274 -2.23 -7.74 -4.80
N ARG A 275 -3.51 -7.41 -4.90
CA ARG A 275 -4.15 -6.32 -4.15
C ARG A 275 -5.18 -6.92 -3.21
N ASP A 276 -4.71 -7.53 -2.13
CA ASP A 276 -5.56 -8.08 -1.08
C ASP A 276 -5.01 -7.72 0.31
N LEU A 277 -5.74 -8.13 1.36
CA LEU A 277 -5.40 -7.84 2.75
C LEU A 277 -4.81 -9.04 3.48
N GLN A 278 -4.26 -10.03 2.76
CA GLN A 278 -3.70 -11.24 3.35
C GLN A 278 -2.71 -10.95 4.49
N ASP A 279 -1.82 -9.97 4.29
CA ASP A 279 -0.80 -9.59 5.27
C ASP A 279 -1.34 -8.91 6.54
N PHE A 280 -2.65 -8.63 6.60
CA PHE A 280 -3.31 -8.04 7.77
C PHE A 280 -4.01 -9.09 8.65
N TYR A 281 -4.03 -10.37 8.26
CA TYR A 281 -4.76 -11.44 8.96
C TYR A 281 -4.47 -11.49 10.47
N VAL A 282 -3.18 -11.57 10.84
CA VAL A 282 -2.75 -11.67 12.24
C VAL A 282 -3.11 -10.41 13.02
N GLN A 283 -2.98 -9.23 12.42
CA GLN A 283 -3.27 -7.96 13.09
C GLN A 283 -4.77 -7.79 13.36
N TYR A 284 -5.64 -8.10 12.38
CA TYR A 284 -7.08 -8.11 12.60
C TYR A 284 -7.49 -9.11 13.67
N ARG A 285 -6.95 -10.33 13.62
CA ARG A 285 -7.23 -11.37 14.61
C ARG A 285 -6.83 -10.93 16.02
N GLU A 286 -5.63 -10.37 16.14
CA GLU A 286 -5.11 -9.87 17.42
C GLU A 286 -6.00 -8.77 18.00
N LEU A 287 -6.28 -7.72 17.23
CA LEU A 287 -7.04 -6.57 17.73
C LEU A 287 -8.52 -6.92 17.94
N ALA A 288 -9.08 -7.88 17.18
CA ALA A 288 -10.40 -8.43 17.46
C ALA A 288 -10.47 -9.05 18.86
N LEU A 289 -9.45 -9.82 19.25
CA LEU A 289 -9.36 -10.46 20.56
C LEU A 289 -9.08 -9.45 21.68
N LEU A 290 -8.17 -8.50 21.44
CA LEU A 290 -7.78 -7.50 22.43
C LEU A 290 -8.92 -6.55 22.76
N ASP A 291 -9.67 -6.12 21.75
CA ASP A 291 -10.72 -5.10 21.88
C ASP A 291 -12.12 -5.69 21.96
N ASN A 292 -12.27 -7.01 21.83
CA ASN A 292 -13.56 -7.68 21.63
C ASN A 292 -14.36 -7.04 20.47
N ASN A 293 -13.67 -6.81 19.33
CA ASN A 293 -14.20 -6.06 18.19
C ASN A 293 -14.72 -7.01 17.10
N GLY A 294 -16.05 -7.03 16.90
CA GLY A 294 -16.71 -7.89 15.93
C GLY A 294 -16.45 -7.53 14.47
N ARG A 295 -16.17 -6.25 14.16
CA ARG A 295 -15.81 -5.82 12.79
C ARG A 295 -14.42 -6.34 12.40
N PHE A 296 -13.47 -6.31 13.34
CA PHE A 296 -12.14 -6.88 13.11
C PHE A 296 -12.17 -8.40 13.01
N ALA A 297 -13.03 -9.07 13.79
CA ALA A 297 -13.27 -10.51 13.63
C ALA A 297 -13.80 -10.84 12.23
N ALA A 298 -14.79 -10.07 11.74
CA ALA A 298 -15.32 -10.24 10.38
C ALA A 298 -14.25 -10.03 9.30
N MET A 299 -13.32 -9.08 9.48
CA MET A 299 -12.20 -8.89 8.55
C MET A 299 -11.20 -10.04 8.59
N ALA A 300 -10.85 -10.56 9.78
CA ALA A 300 -9.98 -11.74 9.89
C ALA A 300 -10.59 -12.95 9.17
N ASN A 301 -11.90 -13.18 9.33
CA ASN A 301 -12.62 -14.27 8.68
C ASN A 301 -12.78 -14.05 7.16
N LEU A 302 -12.97 -12.81 6.70
CA LEU A 302 -12.94 -12.47 5.29
C LEU A 302 -11.60 -12.82 4.65
N ILE A 303 -10.49 -12.40 5.29
CA ILE A 303 -9.14 -12.67 4.81
C ILE A 303 -8.87 -14.19 4.80
N GLU A 304 -9.33 -14.92 5.82
CA GLU A 304 -9.24 -16.38 5.87
C GLU A 304 -9.96 -17.05 4.72
N LYS A 305 -11.19 -16.62 4.43
CA LYS A 305 -11.99 -17.14 3.33
C LYS A 305 -11.35 -16.87 1.97
N VAL A 306 -10.74 -15.69 1.76
CA VAL A 306 -10.09 -15.32 0.50
C VAL A 306 -8.72 -15.99 0.35
N GLY A 307 -7.91 -15.98 1.41
CA GLY A 307 -6.55 -16.50 1.40
C GLY A 307 -6.47 -18.03 1.46
N GLY A 308 -7.39 -18.68 2.19
CA GLY A 308 -7.42 -20.12 2.36
C GLY A 308 -6.07 -20.70 2.80
N LEU A 309 -5.60 -21.74 2.11
CA LEU A 309 -4.32 -22.40 2.41
C LEU A 309 -3.10 -21.47 2.25
N ASN A 310 -3.21 -20.35 1.52
CA ASN A 310 -2.10 -19.40 1.40
C ASN A 310 -1.76 -18.72 2.73
N LEU A 311 -2.65 -18.78 3.73
CA LEU A 311 -2.40 -18.24 5.06
C LEU A 311 -1.47 -19.11 5.91
N GLY A 312 -1.03 -20.28 5.44
CA GLY A 312 -0.14 -21.18 6.19
C GLY A 312 1.11 -20.52 6.77
N ASP A 313 1.64 -19.49 6.09
CA ASP A 313 2.79 -18.69 6.58
C ASP A 313 2.53 -18.06 7.96
N PHE A 314 1.29 -17.67 8.26
CA PHE A 314 0.90 -17.01 9.52
C PHE A 314 0.72 -17.96 10.71
N LEU A 315 0.80 -19.29 10.49
CA LEU A 315 0.74 -20.25 11.58
C LEU A 315 1.82 -19.99 12.63
N ALA A 316 3.03 -19.63 12.19
CA ALA A 316 4.15 -19.41 13.11
C ALA A 316 3.89 -18.27 14.10
N ASP A 317 3.14 -17.23 13.69
CA ASP A 317 2.77 -16.12 14.58
C ASP A 317 1.87 -16.61 15.72
N ALA A 318 0.93 -17.51 15.44
CA ALA A 318 0.07 -18.11 16.46
C ALA A 318 0.80 -19.14 17.34
N VAL A 319 1.77 -19.88 16.80
CA VAL A 319 2.64 -20.76 17.60
C VAL A 319 3.53 -19.92 18.53
N GLU A 320 4.05 -18.78 18.07
CA GLU A 320 4.81 -17.84 18.90
C GLU A 320 3.95 -17.25 20.03
N ARG A 321 2.70 -16.91 19.69
CA ARG A 321 1.73 -16.22 20.55
C ARG A 321 0.40 -16.98 20.63
N PRO A 322 0.32 -18.02 21.48
CA PRO A 322 -0.85 -18.88 21.59
C PRO A 322 -2.17 -18.18 21.91
N GLU A 323 -2.13 -16.97 22.48
CA GLU A 323 -3.32 -16.16 22.73
C GLU A 323 -4.08 -15.80 21.44
N LEU A 324 -3.39 -15.73 20.29
CA LEU A 324 -4.01 -15.53 18.98
C LEU A 324 -4.90 -16.71 18.59
N MET A 325 -4.71 -17.89 19.21
CA MET A 325 -5.50 -19.07 18.91
C MET A 325 -6.91 -19.08 19.51
N ARG A 326 -7.24 -18.07 20.32
CA ARG A 326 -8.57 -17.97 20.91
C ARG A 326 -9.66 -17.79 19.86
N GLN A 327 -10.86 -18.28 20.17
CA GLN A 327 -12.07 -18.01 19.41
C GLN A 327 -12.28 -16.50 19.26
N LEU A 328 -12.46 -16.06 18.02
CA LEU A 328 -12.81 -14.67 17.71
C LEU A 328 -14.17 -14.30 18.32
N PRO A 329 -14.39 -13.02 18.68
CA PRO A 329 -15.71 -12.55 19.11
C PRO A 329 -16.73 -12.68 17.97
N ALA A 330 -18.01 -12.55 18.32
CA ALA A 330 -19.09 -12.57 17.34
C ALA A 330 -18.88 -11.47 16.28
N GLU A 331 -19.08 -11.84 15.01
CA GLU A 331 -18.91 -10.90 13.90
C GLU A 331 -19.92 -9.76 13.94
N GLU A 332 -19.46 -8.59 13.55
CA GLU A 332 -20.29 -7.43 13.21
C GLU A 332 -20.03 -7.06 11.76
N GLN A 333 -21.01 -6.44 11.10
CA GLN A 333 -20.88 -5.98 9.72
C GLN A 333 -19.67 -5.04 9.57
N PRO A 334 -18.58 -5.43 8.88
CA PRO A 334 -17.37 -4.59 8.84
C PRO A 334 -17.56 -3.40 7.90
N PHE A 335 -18.25 -3.64 6.77
CA PHE A 335 -18.51 -2.66 5.73
C PHE A 335 -19.88 -2.02 5.92
N VAL A 336 -19.87 -0.73 6.29
CA VAL A 336 -21.05 0.11 6.47
C VAL A 336 -21.01 1.29 5.50
N ASP A 337 -22.15 1.93 5.29
CA ASP A 337 -22.23 3.16 4.49
C ASP A 337 -21.47 4.28 5.17
N PHE A 338 -20.73 5.04 4.38
CA PHE A 338 -19.97 6.20 4.85
C PHE A 338 -19.69 7.15 3.69
N GLU A 339 -19.30 8.37 4.03
CA GLU A 339 -18.82 9.37 3.09
C GLU A 339 -17.78 10.22 3.83
N LYS A 340 -16.55 10.27 3.30
CA LYS A 340 -15.43 10.87 4.04
C LYS A 340 -14.37 11.46 3.11
N LEU A 341 -13.92 12.67 3.46
CA LEU A 341 -12.72 13.29 2.93
C LEU A 341 -11.53 12.96 3.85
N TYR A 342 -10.53 12.27 3.30
CA TYR A 342 -9.21 12.08 3.88
C TYR A 342 -8.31 13.22 3.40
N ARG A 343 -8.25 14.27 4.21
CA ARG A 343 -7.69 15.57 3.80
C ARG A 343 -6.24 15.46 3.37
N ASP A 344 -5.42 14.78 4.17
CA ASP A 344 -3.97 14.70 3.95
C ASP A 344 -3.62 13.83 2.73
N ALA A 345 -4.51 12.92 2.32
CA ALA A 345 -4.39 12.14 1.09
C ALA A 345 -5.07 12.77 -0.12
N GLY A 346 -5.83 13.86 0.05
CA GLY A 346 -6.65 14.45 -1.02
C GLY A 346 -7.60 13.44 -1.66
N LEU A 347 -8.23 12.62 -0.83
CA LEU A 347 -9.05 11.47 -1.25
C LEU A 347 -10.45 11.58 -0.63
N VAL A 348 -11.49 11.49 -1.45
CA VAL A 348 -12.86 11.26 -0.96
C VAL A 348 -13.22 9.81 -1.26
N ARG A 349 -13.69 9.09 -0.23
CA ARG A 349 -14.33 7.79 -0.44
C ARG A 349 -15.76 7.80 0.10
N ALA A 350 -16.64 7.11 -0.60
CA ALA A 350 -18.03 6.93 -0.18
C ALA A 350 -18.49 5.50 -0.45
N ARG A 351 -19.30 4.94 0.46
CA ARG A 351 -20.00 3.66 0.28
C ARG A 351 -21.49 3.85 0.51
N ARG A 352 -22.29 3.34 -0.42
CA ARG A 352 -23.76 3.29 -0.38
C ARG A 352 -24.22 1.90 -0.81
N GLY A 353 -24.52 1.03 0.15
CA GLY A 353 -24.77 -0.39 -0.10
C GLY A 353 -23.57 -1.07 -0.74
N LYS A 354 -23.77 -1.64 -1.94
CA LYS A 354 -22.70 -2.31 -2.72
C LYS A 354 -21.84 -1.36 -3.56
N LEU A 355 -22.24 -0.09 -3.70
CA LEU A 355 -21.50 0.90 -4.48
C LEU A 355 -20.47 1.59 -3.58
N THR A 356 -19.20 1.45 -3.92
CA THR A 356 -18.10 2.24 -3.32
C THR A 356 -17.46 3.11 -4.39
N THR A 357 -17.20 4.38 -4.10
CA THR A 357 -16.55 5.30 -5.02
C THR A 357 -15.36 6.00 -4.38
N THR A 358 -14.45 6.42 -5.24
CA THR A 358 -13.26 7.19 -4.88
C THR A 358 -13.16 8.40 -5.81
N VAL A 359 -12.94 9.59 -5.23
CA VAL A 359 -12.50 10.79 -5.96
C VAL A 359 -11.12 11.18 -5.45
N PHE A 360 -10.15 11.35 -6.35
CA PHE A 360 -8.77 11.63 -5.98
C PHE A 360 -8.28 12.94 -6.59
N GLY A 361 -7.75 13.82 -5.74
CA GLY A 361 -7.13 15.08 -6.11
C GLY A 361 -5.85 15.38 -5.32
N GLY A 362 -5.27 14.37 -4.67
CA GLY A 362 -4.18 14.52 -3.71
C GLY A 362 -2.78 14.32 -4.26
N THR A 363 -2.52 14.65 -5.52
CA THR A 363 -1.19 14.49 -6.13
C THR A 363 -0.12 15.32 -5.43
N ASP A 364 1.08 14.76 -5.28
CA ASP A 364 2.23 15.46 -4.69
C ASP A 364 2.80 16.59 -5.57
N TRP A 365 2.29 16.76 -6.79
CA TRP A 365 2.58 17.94 -7.62
C TRP A 365 2.10 19.24 -6.99
N TYR A 366 1.10 19.17 -6.11
CA TYR A 366 0.55 20.35 -5.46
C TYR A 366 0.46 20.16 -3.95
N SER A 367 0.56 21.27 -3.23
CA SER A 367 0.27 21.35 -1.80
C SER A 367 -0.50 22.63 -1.54
N ASN A 368 -1.69 22.51 -0.94
CA ASN A 368 -2.57 23.65 -0.68
C ASN A 368 -2.91 24.50 -1.93
N GLY A 369 -3.06 23.86 -3.10
CA GLY A 369 -3.37 24.55 -4.36
C GLY A 369 -2.15 25.03 -5.16
N GLU A 370 -0.96 25.06 -4.54
CA GLU A 370 0.27 25.60 -5.14
C GLU A 370 1.18 24.48 -5.66
N GLU A 371 1.94 24.75 -6.72
CA GLU A 371 2.94 23.82 -7.26
C GLU A 371 4.05 23.54 -6.22
N THR A 372 4.38 22.27 -6.03
CA THR A 372 5.53 21.87 -5.20
C THR A 372 6.80 21.74 -6.05
N GLU A 373 7.94 21.48 -5.41
CA GLU A 373 9.17 21.12 -6.13
C GLU A 373 9.04 19.84 -6.98
N PHE A 374 7.99 19.03 -6.75
CA PHE A 374 7.69 17.81 -7.49
C PHE A 374 6.77 18.05 -8.70
N PHE A 375 6.34 19.29 -8.94
CA PHE A 375 5.50 19.62 -10.09
C PHE A 375 6.16 19.17 -11.39
N ASN A 376 5.34 18.51 -12.22
CA ASN A 376 5.76 17.91 -13.49
C ASN A 376 7.02 17.03 -13.37
N ARG A 377 7.18 16.34 -12.22
CA ARG A 377 8.20 15.30 -12.01
C ARG A 377 7.54 13.94 -11.86
N ILE A 378 8.26 12.92 -12.29
CA ILE A 378 7.87 11.52 -12.17
C ILE A 378 8.94 10.81 -11.35
N GLY A 379 8.52 10.10 -10.31
CA GLY A 379 9.35 9.26 -9.45
C GLY A 379 8.62 7.98 -9.06
N SER A 380 9.30 7.07 -8.36
CA SER A 380 8.69 5.83 -7.88
C SER A 380 7.58 6.15 -6.89
N GLY A 381 6.33 6.11 -7.35
CA GLY A 381 5.15 6.45 -6.57
C GLY A 381 5.18 7.85 -5.98
N LEU A 382 5.28 8.90 -6.77
CA LEU A 382 4.51 10.06 -6.30
C LEU A 382 3.03 9.66 -6.40
N SER A 383 2.16 10.28 -5.60
CA SER A 383 0.70 10.16 -5.75
C SER A 383 0.22 10.84 -7.06
N THR A 384 0.98 10.70 -8.14
CA THR A 384 0.81 11.29 -9.47
C THR A 384 0.01 10.41 -10.41
N ASN A 385 -0.75 9.45 -9.86
CA ASN A 385 -1.74 8.70 -10.61
C ASN A 385 -2.80 9.69 -11.15
N PRO A 386 -3.03 9.75 -12.48
CA PRO A 386 -3.98 10.71 -13.05
C PRO A 386 -5.44 10.26 -12.92
N THR A 387 -5.71 9.09 -12.34
CA THR A 387 -7.07 8.62 -12.11
C THR A 387 -7.77 9.52 -11.09
N LEU A 388 -8.81 10.23 -11.54
CA LEU A 388 -9.57 11.17 -10.71
C LEU A 388 -10.80 10.54 -10.06
N PHE A 389 -11.37 9.49 -10.66
CA PHE A 389 -12.55 8.79 -10.16
C PHE A 389 -12.43 7.28 -10.35
N ARG A 390 -12.84 6.49 -9.35
CA ARG A 390 -12.97 5.02 -9.42
C ARG A 390 -14.26 4.58 -8.76
N ALA A 391 -14.79 3.42 -9.15
CA ALA A 391 -15.97 2.85 -8.51
C ALA A 391 -16.00 1.32 -8.54
N TRP A 392 -16.57 0.74 -7.48
CA TRP A 392 -16.89 -0.67 -7.34
C TRP A 392 -18.40 -0.81 -7.15
N ASN A 393 -19.04 -1.67 -7.93
CA ASN A 393 -20.45 -2.03 -7.79
C ASN A 393 -20.54 -3.56 -7.78
N GLY A 394 -20.45 -4.16 -6.60
CA GLY A 394 -20.30 -5.61 -6.47
C GLY A 394 -19.00 -6.09 -7.10
N GLY A 395 -19.08 -6.97 -8.10
CA GLY A 395 -17.90 -7.47 -8.81
C GLY A 395 -17.42 -6.54 -9.93
N LEU A 396 -18.26 -5.61 -10.39
CA LEU A 396 -17.95 -4.69 -11.47
C LEU A 396 -17.09 -3.54 -10.97
N VAL A 397 -15.98 -3.27 -11.67
CA VAL A 397 -15.05 -2.18 -11.34
C VAL A 397 -14.86 -1.22 -12.50
N LEU A 398 -15.20 0.05 -12.27
CA LEU A 398 -14.73 1.19 -13.05
C LEU A 398 -13.33 1.54 -12.54
N GLU A 399 -12.31 1.12 -13.28
CA GLU A 399 -10.92 1.24 -12.87
C GLU A 399 -10.43 2.67 -12.83
N GLY A 400 -10.97 3.52 -13.69
CA GLY A 400 -10.62 4.92 -13.69
C GLY A 400 -11.42 5.74 -14.68
N VAL A 401 -11.69 6.98 -14.27
CA VAL A 401 -11.92 8.10 -15.17
C VAL A 401 -10.66 8.97 -15.16
N ARG A 402 -10.19 9.36 -16.35
CA ARG A 402 -9.03 10.23 -16.57
C ARG A 402 -9.38 11.26 -17.63
N LEU A 403 -8.66 12.39 -17.62
CA LEU A 403 -8.75 13.43 -18.63
C LEU A 403 -7.35 13.69 -19.20
N VAL A 404 -7.25 13.73 -20.53
CA VAL A 404 -6.05 14.13 -21.27
C VAL A 404 -6.41 15.33 -22.13
N SER A 405 -5.53 16.31 -22.19
CA SER A 405 -5.65 17.47 -23.07
C SER A 405 -4.45 17.52 -24.00
N ASP A 406 -4.68 17.75 -25.29
CA ASP A 406 -3.62 18.02 -26.28
C ASP A 406 -3.07 19.44 -26.07
N PHE A 407 -2.36 19.62 -24.95
CA PHE A 407 -1.87 20.92 -24.50
C PHE A 407 -0.38 20.82 -24.16
N PHE A 408 0.45 21.16 -25.14
CA PHE A 408 1.92 21.17 -25.03
C PHE A 408 2.53 19.86 -24.48
N SER A 409 1.89 18.73 -24.78
CA SER A 409 2.33 17.40 -24.34
C SER A 409 2.48 17.28 -22.82
N MET A 410 1.67 18.01 -22.04
CA MET A 410 1.66 17.89 -20.57
C MET A 410 1.00 16.60 -20.07
N GLY A 411 0.29 15.90 -20.97
CA GLY A 411 -0.37 14.63 -20.68
C GLY A 411 -1.63 14.81 -19.86
N HIS A 412 -1.78 13.98 -18.83
CA HIS A 412 -3.03 13.86 -18.10
C HIS A 412 -3.25 14.98 -17.07
N PHE A 413 -4.51 15.36 -16.88
CA PHE A 413 -4.98 16.19 -15.78
C PHE A 413 -4.56 15.60 -14.42
N ARG A 414 -4.10 16.49 -13.55
CA ARG A 414 -3.86 16.21 -12.13
C ARG A 414 -4.34 17.42 -11.33
N SER A 415 -5.23 17.17 -10.38
CA SER A 415 -5.85 18.22 -9.59
C SER A 415 -4.84 18.93 -8.68
N ASN A 416 -5.01 20.23 -8.46
CA ASN A 416 -4.26 21.00 -7.48
C ASN A 416 -4.83 20.89 -6.04
N GLY A 417 -5.82 20.03 -5.86
CA GLY A 417 -6.40 19.71 -4.56
C GLY A 417 -7.78 19.07 -4.72
N ILE A 418 -8.47 18.92 -3.60
CA ILE A 418 -9.87 18.49 -3.59
C ILE A 418 -10.58 19.27 -2.49
N SER A 419 -11.78 19.75 -2.80
CA SER A 419 -12.73 20.21 -1.79
C SER A 419 -13.94 19.30 -1.79
N PHE A 420 -14.56 19.15 -0.62
CA PHE A 420 -15.69 18.25 -0.43
C PHE A 420 -16.69 18.89 0.52
N ALA A 421 -17.91 19.13 0.04
CA ALA A 421 -19.01 19.69 0.80
C ALA A 421 -20.34 19.16 0.27
N GLU A 422 -21.26 18.82 1.19
CA GLU A 422 -22.62 18.38 0.85
C GLU A 422 -22.68 17.23 -0.17
N GLY A 423 -21.73 16.28 -0.10
CA GLY A 423 -21.65 15.15 -1.03
C GLY A 423 -20.99 15.48 -2.38
N VAL A 424 -20.61 16.73 -2.63
CA VAL A 424 -20.02 17.18 -3.88
C VAL A 424 -18.51 17.35 -3.74
N SER A 425 -17.75 16.72 -4.64
CA SER A 425 -16.30 16.90 -4.75
C SER A 425 -15.97 17.88 -5.86
N MET A 426 -15.06 18.82 -5.61
CA MET A 426 -14.52 19.70 -6.64
C MET A 426 -13.02 19.51 -6.78
N LEU A 427 -12.59 19.32 -8.02
CA LEU A 427 -11.20 19.21 -8.47
C LEU A 427 -10.93 20.34 -9.45
N GLY A 428 -9.67 20.72 -9.61
CA GLY A 428 -9.30 21.64 -10.68
C GLY A 428 -7.81 21.78 -10.84
N ASN A 429 -7.39 22.40 -11.93
CA ASN A 429 -6.04 22.91 -12.11
C ASN A 429 -6.04 24.03 -13.16
N GLU A 430 -4.95 24.78 -13.18
CA GLU A 430 -4.63 25.71 -14.25
C GLU A 430 -3.20 25.46 -14.68
N VAL A 431 -3.00 25.06 -15.93
CA VAL A 431 -1.67 24.80 -16.49
C VAL A 431 -1.25 26.01 -17.33
N LYS A 432 -0.11 26.61 -16.99
CA LYS A 432 0.45 27.79 -17.68
C LYS A 432 1.73 27.44 -18.39
N ILE A 433 1.71 27.44 -19.72
CA ILE A 433 2.86 27.05 -20.53
C ILE A 433 3.60 28.28 -21.05
N PRO A 434 4.88 28.47 -20.69
CA PRO A 434 5.65 29.65 -21.05
C PRO A 434 6.19 29.58 -22.50
N TYR A 435 6.08 30.70 -23.19
CA TYR A 435 6.99 31.12 -24.24
C TYR A 435 8.00 32.10 -23.65
N TYR A 436 9.29 31.76 -23.74
CA TYR A 436 10.37 32.58 -23.22
C TYR A 436 10.67 33.74 -24.17
N LEU A 437 10.64 34.97 -23.65
CA LEU A 437 10.92 36.19 -24.38
C LEU A 437 12.43 36.45 -24.46
N PRO A 438 12.88 37.42 -25.29
CA PRO A 438 14.28 37.81 -25.34
C PRO A 438 14.83 38.18 -23.96
N ILE A 439 16.04 37.69 -23.66
CA ILE A 439 16.71 37.95 -22.39
C ILE A 439 17.10 39.44 -22.27
N ALA A 440 17.03 39.96 -21.06
CA ALA A 440 17.35 41.36 -20.79
C ALA A 440 18.84 41.66 -21.12
N PRO A 441 19.18 42.86 -21.60
CA PRO A 441 20.53 43.21 -22.05
C PRO A 441 21.66 42.86 -21.07
N GLU A 442 21.41 43.00 -19.77
CA GLU A 442 22.35 42.73 -18.69
C GLU A 442 22.73 41.25 -18.53
N PHE A 443 21.91 40.33 -19.04
CA PHE A 443 22.16 38.88 -19.02
C PHE A 443 22.60 38.34 -20.40
N ARG A 444 22.81 39.20 -21.39
CA ARG A 444 23.27 38.77 -22.72
C ARG A 444 24.73 38.40 -22.68
N ASP A 445 25.02 37.20 -23.16
CA ASP A 445 26.38 36.75 -23.41
C ASP A 445 26.77 37.03 -24.88
N GLN A 446 27.91 37.68 -25.09
CA GLN A 446 28.41 38.06 -26.43
C GLN A 446 28.74 36.85 -27.32
N ASN A 447 29.00 35.69 -26.74
CA ASN A 447 29.25 34.44 -27.44
C ASN A 447 27.98 33.59 -27.57
N GLY A 448 26.82 34.10 -27.13
CA GLY A 448 25.56 33.36 -27.12
C GLY A 448 25.53 32.17 -26.16
N THR A 449 26.42 32.13 -25.17
CA THR A 449 26.51 31.03 -24.21
C THR A 449 25.67 31.33 -22.97
N TYR A 450 24.59 30.57 -22.77
CA TYR A 450 23.66 30.77 -21.66
C TYR A 450 23.67 29.60 -20.68
N LYS A 451 23.22 29.85 -19.45
CA LYS A 451 23.16 28.86 -18.36
C LYS A 451 22.25 27.67 -18.74
N MET A 452 22.81 26.47 -18.66
CA MET A 452 22.02 25.22 -18.68
C MET A 452 21.10 25.21 -17.46
N SER A 453 19.79 25.15 -17.69
CA SER A 453 18.78 25.17 -16.64
C SER A 453 17.56 24.34 -17.04
N ARG A 454 16.73 24.00 -16.06
CA ARG A 454 15.41 23.39 -16.30
C ARG A 454 14.45 24.48 -16.76
N SER A 455 13.58 24.16 -17.71
CA SER A 455 12.45 25.02 -18.06
C SER A 455 11.56 25.26 -16.81
N VAL A 456 10.94 26.44 -16.69
CA VAL A 456 10.18 26.80 -15.48
C VAL A 456 8.95 25.90 -15.27
N ASP A 457 8.39 25.37 -16.36
CA ASP A 457 7.31 24.37 -16.38
C ASP A 457 7.79 22.91 -16.23
N GLY A 458 9.11 22.72 -16.10
CA GLY A 458 9.72 21.44 -15.79
C GLY A 458 9.82 20.41 -16.93
N ARG A 459 9.40 20.75 -18.15
CA ARG A 459 9.34 19.83 -19.31
C ARG A 459 10.70 19.41 -19.88
N PHE A 460 11.71 20.29 -19.88
CA PHE A 460 13.00 19.99 -20.51
C PHE A 460 14.17 20.78 -19.91
N TYR A 461 15.39 20.42 -20.31
CA TYR A 461 16.63 21.13 -19.94
C TYR A 461 17.24 21.76 -21.20
N SER A 462 17.69 23.01 -21.11
CA SER A 462 18.39 23.68 -22.21
C SER A 462 19.28 24.83 -21.70
N ALA A 463 20.30 25.16 -22.49
CA ALA A 463 21.17 26.31 -22.28
C ALA A 463 20.50 27.60 -22.78
N LEU A 464 19.36 27.97 -22.17
CA LEU A 464 18.60 29.16 -22.52
C LEU A 464 18.56 30.20 -21.39
N ASP A 465 19.08 29.87 -20.20
CA ASP A 465 18.96 30.68 -18.98
C ASP A 465 17.50 31.10 -18.69
N PHE A 466 16.66 30.09 -18.45
CA PHE A 466 15.21 30.28 -18.33
C PHE A 466 14.82 31.23 -17.20
N GLU A 467 15.56 31.20 -16.09
CA GLU A 467 15.34 32.00 -14.89
C GLU A 467 15.37 33.52 -15.18
N ASN A 468 16.23 33.96 -16.09
CA ASN A 468 16.42 35.37 -16.43
C ASN A 468 15.61 35.82 -17.65
N ARG A 469 14.70 34.98 -18.15
CA ARG A 469 13.83 35.32 -19.29
C ARG A 469 12.41 35.61 -18.84
N PRO A 470 11.87 36.79 -19.21
CA PRO A 470 10.43 37.02 -19.08
C PRO A 470 9.66 35.99 -19.90
N THR A 471 8.43 35.67 -19.48
CA THR A 471 7.57 34.69 -20.15
C THR A 471 6.23 35.30 -20.52
N SER A 472 5.71 34.93 -21.70
CA SER A 472 4.28 35.03 -22.02
C SER A 472 3.69 33.63 -21.97
N THR A 473 2.53 33.42 -21.35
CA THR A 473 1.96 32.08 -21.16
C THR A 473 0.77 31.80 -22.06
N ARG A 474 0.53 30.51 -22.31
CA ARG A 474 -0.74 29.96 -22.75
C ARG A 474 -1.33 29.18 -21.59
N ASP A 475 -2.61 29.41 -21.31
CA ASP A 475 -3.22 28.97 -20.07
C ASP A 475 -4.41 28.06 -20.39
N LEU A 476 -4.47 26.88 -19.76
CA LEU A 476 -5.61 25.97 -19.84
C LEU A 476 -6.09 25.67 -18.42
N LYS A 477 -7.36 25.99 -18.15
CA LYS A 477 -8.00 25.74 -16.87
C LYS A 477 -8.98 24.59 -17.01
N THR A 478 -8.90 23.62 -16.10
CA THR A 478 -9.84 22.51 -15.99
C THR A 478 -10.46 22.53 -14.60
N ASP A 479 -11.78 22.58 -14.51
CA ASP A 479 -12.53 22.37 -13.28
C ASP A 479 -13.40 21.12 -13.45
N ILE A 480 -13.43 20.25 -12.43
CA ILE A 480 -14.25 19.04 -12.43
C ILE A 480 -15.10 18.99 -11.16
N THR A 481 -16.41 18.88 -11.35
CA THR A 481 -17.37 18.70 -10.25
C THR A 481 -17.93 17.28 -10.28
N VAL A 482 -17.83 16.56 -9.17
CA VAL A 482 -18.36 15.21 -9.01
C VAL A 482 -19.52 15.25 -8.01
N SER A 483 -20.73 14.94 -8.48
CA SER A 483 -21.95 15.02 -7.68
C SER A 483 -22.70 13.68 -7.67
N PRO A 484 -23.23 13.22 -6.52
CA PRO A 484 -24.03 12.02 -6.46
C PRO A 484 -25.39 12.23 -7.14
N THR A 485 -25.87 11.19 -7.80
CA THR A 485 -27.24 11.09 -8.32
C THR A 485 -28.01 10.02 -7.53
N HIS A 486 -29.26 9.74 -7.91
CA HIS A 486 -30.03 8.69 -7.26
C HIS A 486 -29.40 7.30 -7.44
N THR A 487 -28.81 7.03 -8.61
CA THR A 487 -28.26 5.72 -8.98
C THR A 487 -26.77 5.74 -9.28
N GLY A 488 -26.07 6.87 -9.08
CA GLY A 488 -24.65 6.96 -9.38
C GLY A 488 -24.07 8.36 -9.21
N TYR A 489 -23.34 8.85 -10.21
CA TYR A 489 -22.60 10.11 -10.14
C TYR A 489 -22.59 10.85 -11.48
N ASP A 490 -22.66 12.18 -11.43
CA ASP A 490 -22.39 13.06 -12.54
C ASP A 490 -21.00 13.70 -12.36
N LEU A 491 -20.18 13.63 -13.40
CA LEU A 491 -18.87 14.28 -13.48
C LEU A 491 -18.96 15.39 -14.53
N VAL A 492 -18.99 16.64 -14.07
CA VAL A 492 -19.03 17.82 -14.93
C VAL A 492 -17.61 18.31 -15.17
N PHE A 493 -17.16 18.29 -16.43
CA PHE A 493 -15.87 18.79 -16.88
C PHE A 493 -16.05 20.17 -17.52
N GLU A 494 -15.39 21.18 -16.98
CA GLU A 494 -15.32 22.53 -17.54
C GLU A 494 -13.87 22.85 -17.94
N VAL A 495 -13.61 22.97 -19.24
CA VAL A 495 -12.28 23.28 -19.79
C VAL A 495 -12.34 24.65 -20.46
N THR A 496 -11.54 25.59 -19.99
CA THR A 496 -11.52 27.00 -20.42
C THR A 496 -10.09 27.54 -20.55
N GLY A 497 -9.91 28.77 -21.03
CA GLY A 497 -8.60 29.35 -21.31
C GLY A 497 -8.29 29.32 -22.79
N GLU A 498 -7.24 28.62 -23.21
CA GLU A 498 -6.86 28.47 -24.62
C GLU A 498 -7.98 27.76 -25.40
N PRO A 499 -8.49 28.34 -26.50
CA PRO A 499 -9.51 27.72 -27.34
C PRO A 499 -8.91 26.63 -28.24
N ASP A 500 -9.78 25.79 -28.80
CA ASP A 500 -9.45 24.78 -29.80
C ASP A 500 -8.46 23.69 -29.31
N VAL A 501 -8.40 23.46 -28.00
CA VAL A 501 -7.60 22.39 -27.40
C VAL A 501 -8.43 21.11 -27.37
N GLY A 502 -7.92 20.05 -28.02
CA GLY A 502 -8.54 18.73 -27.98
C GLY A 502 -8.49 18.11 -26.58
N VAL A 503 -9.59 17.48 -26.16
CA VAL A 503 -9.66 16.76 -24.89
C VAL A 503 -10.19 15.35 -25.08
N THR A 504 -9.64 14.42 -24.30
CA THR A 504 -10.06 13.02 -24.25
C THR A 504 -10.37 12.66 -22.80
N ILE A 505 -11.59 12.21 -22.54
CA ILE A 505 -11.98 11.55 -21.29
C ILE A 505 -11.83 10.04 -21.51
N GLU A 506 -11.00 9.39 -20.71
CA GLU A 506 -10.81 7.94 -20.70
C GLU A 506 -11.63 7.33 -19.55
N VAL A 507 -12.51 6.40 -19.89
CA VAL A 507 -13.32 5.59 -18.96
C VAL A 507 -12.88 4.14 -19.11
N THR A 508 -12.28 3.56 -18.07
CA THR A 508 -11.71 2.21 -18.14
C THR A 508 -12.42 1.23 -17.23
N PHE A 509 -12.88 0.10 -17.78
CA PHE A 509 -13.49 -0.99 -17.01
C PHE A 509 -12.53 -2.18 -16.86
N ARG A 510 -12.50 -2.77 -15.67
CA ARG A 510 -11.76 -4.01 -15.42
C ARG A 510 -12.28 -5.12 -16.33
N PRO A 511 -11.44 -5.96 -16.95
CA PRO A 511 -11.88 -7.05 -17.83
C PRO A 511 -12.81 -8.08 -17.16
N GLY A 512 -13.59 -8.81 -17.98
CA GLY A 512 -14.43 -9.95 -17.56
C GLY A 512 -15.92 -9.78 -17.86
N GLY A 513 -16.36 -8.56 -18.11
CA GLY A 513 -17.72 -8.18 -18.50
C GLY A 513 -17.89 -7.90 -19.98
N LYS A 514 -19.07 -7.41 -20.34
CA LYS A 514 -19.48 -7.08 -21.71
C LYS A 514 -19.65 -5.57 -21.86
N LEU A 515 -18.99 -5.00 -22.85
CA LEU A 515 -19.12 -3.60 -23.25
C LEU A 515 -20.07 -3.47 -24.46
N GLU A 516 -20.97 -2.50 -24.40
CA GLU A 516 -21.97 -2.19 -25.44
C GLU A 516 -22.07 -0.67 -25.65
N GLY A 517 -22.51 -0.26 -26.85
CA GLY A 517 -22.81 1.14 -27.16
C GLY A 517 -21.62 2.02 -27.57
N ALA A 518 -20.41 1.47 -27.66
CA ALA A 518 -19.23 2.19 -28.14
C ALA A 518 -18.64 1.50 -29.38
N GLU A 519 -18.05 2.29 -30.29
CA GLU A 519 -17.40 1.82 -31.50
C GLU A 519 -16.05 1.17 -31.15
N GLU A 520 -15.79 -0.05 -31.63
CA GLU A 520 -14.50 -0.73 -31.42
C GLU A 520 -13.43 -0.15 -32.35
N LEU A 521 -12.31 0.22 -31.76
CA LEU A 521 -11.08 0.63 -32.45
C LEU A 521 -10.00 -0.43 -32.20
N VAL A 522 -9.28 -0.81 -33.26
CA VAL A 522 -8.20 -1.79 -33.18
C VAL A 522 -6.94 -1.16 -33.76
N ASP A 523 -5.87 -1.11 -32.97
CA ASP A 523 -4.58 -0.61 -33.42
C ASP A 523 -3.79 -1.67 -34.22
N ASP A 524 -2.63 -1.26 -34.77
CA ASP A 524 -1.77 -2.14 -35.57
C ASP A 524 -1.24 -3.36 -34.80
N ASN A 525 -1.27 -3.31 -33.46
CA ASN A 525 -0.86 -4.41 -32.57
C ASN A 525 -2.04 -5.29 -32.13
N GLY A 526 -3.25 -5.02 -32.62
CA GLY A 526 -4.46 -5.74 -32.26
C GLY A 526 -5.05 -5.34 -30.91
N VAL A 527 -4.58 -4.26 -30.29
CA VAL A 527 -5.12 -3.76 -29.03
C VAL A 527 -6.47 -3.11 -29.29
N LYS A 528 -7.49 -3.62 -28.59
CA LYS A 528 -8.86 -3.10 -28.67
C LYS A 528 -9.06 -1.94 -27.71
N THR A 529 -9.59 -0.85 -28.23
CA THR A 529 -10.10 0.29 -27.47
C THR A 529 -11.47 0.67 -28.03
N TYR A 530 -12.15 1.64 -27.41
CA TYR A 530 -13.51 1.98 -27.80
C TYR A 530 -13.73 3.49 -27.84
N HIS A 531 -14.57 3.97 -28.75
CA HIS A 531 -14.95 5.37 -28.87
C HIS A 531 -16.46 5.50 -28.66
N LEU A 532 -16.89 6.29 -27.67
CA LEU A 532 -18.29 6.63 -27.48
C LEU A 532 -18.58 7.96 -28.21
N VAL A 533 -18.95 7.86 -29.48
CA VAL A 533 -19.22 9.01 -30.36
C VAL A 533 -20.56 9.66 -30.02
N GLU A 534 -21.60 8.87 -29.76
CA GLU A 534 -22.95 9.34 -29.44
C GLU A 534 -23.66 8.36 -28.48
N GLY A 535 -24.84 8.75 -27.97
CA GLY A 535 -25.66 7.88 -27.14
C GLY A 535 -24.99 7.51 -25.81
N GLN A 536 -25.41 6.41 -25.21
CA GLN A 536 -24.85 5.90 -23.95
C GLN A 536 -24.16 4.56 -24.17
N GLY A 537 -23.03 4.38 -23.50
CA GLY A 537 -22.39 3.09 -23.35
C GLY A 537 -22.91 2.33 -22.12
N LYS A 538 -22.73 1.01 -22.15
CA LYS A 538 -23.08 0.12 -21.04
C LYS A 538 -21.99 -0.92 -20.84
N TYR A 539 -21.59 -1.13 -19.59
CA TYR A 539 -20.73 -2.23 -19.18
C TYR A 539 -21.44 -3.11 -18.16
N SER A 540 -21.41 -4.43 -18.33
CA SER A 540 -22.12 -5.39 -17.46
C SER A 540 -21.22 -6.55 -17.05
N LEU A 541 -21.29 -6.95 -15.79
CA LEU A 541 -20.62 -8.14 -15.25
C LEU A 541 -21.58 -8.87 -14.31
N GLY A 542 -22.00 -10.08 -14.69
CA GLY A 542 -23.04 -10.80 -13.95
C GLY A 542 -24.34 -9.99 -13.91
N ASN A 543 -24.80 -9.68 -12.70
CA ASN A 543 -26.01 -8.86 -12.48
C ASN A 543 -25.70 -7.36 -12.32
N ASP A 544 -24.43 -6.98 -12.20
CA ASP A 544 -24.02 -5.60 -11.97
C ASP A 544 -23.85 -4.88 -13.31
N THR A 545 -24.34 -3.64 -13.39
CA THR A 545 -24.25 -2.81 -14.60
C THR A 545 -23.79 -1.40 -14.28
N ILE A 546 -23.05 -0.80 -15.21
CA ILE A 546 -22.84 0.65 -15.29
C ILE A 546 -23.24 1.17 -16.68
N THR A 547 -24.04 2.23 -16.71
CA THR A 547 -24.25 3.06 -17.90
C THR A 547 -23.37 4.30 -17.82
N PHE A 548 -22.85 4.75 -18.97
CA PHE A 548 -21.96 5.90 -19.04
C PHE A 548 -22.19 6.71 -20.32
N GLY A 549 -21.98 8.03 -20.24
CA GLY A 549 -22.09 8.95 -21.39
C GLY A 549 -22.84 10.24 -21.06
N PRO A 550 -23.39 10.96 -22.05
CA PRO A 550 -23.47 10.57 -23.45
C PRO A 550 -22.14 10.70 -24.20
N GLY A 551 -22.01 10.09 -25.38
CA GLY A 551 -20.92 10.41 -26.32
C GLY A 551 -20.93 11.88 -26.74
N ASN A 552 -19.78 12.39 -27.18
CA ASN A 552 -19.58 13.82 -27.43
C ASN A 552 -18.89 14.12 -28.76
N GLY A 553 -19.18 13.32 -29.79
CA GLY A 553 -18.69 13.48 -31.15
C GLY A 553 -17.47 12.61 -31.47
N ALA A 554 -17.07 12.64 -32.75
CA ALA A 554 -15.99 11.84 -33.31
C ALA A 554 -14.66 12.62 -33.40
N GLY A 555 -14.30 13.31 -32.31
CA GLY A 555 -13.05 14.08 -32.22
C GLY A 555 -11.79 13.19 -32.27
N VAL A 556 -10.63 13.85 -32.30
CA VAL A 556 -9.33 13.16 -32.23
C VAL A 556 -9.12 12.63 -30.82
N ILE A 557 -8.70 11.37 -30.71
CA ILE A 557 -8.38 10.72 -29.45
C ILE A 557 -6.89 10.91 -29.18
N ASP A 558 -6.54 11.79 -28.24
CA ASP A 558 -5.20 11.82 -27.64
C ASP A 558 -5.19 11.05 -26.31
N THR A 559 -4.19 10.19 -26.15
CA THR A 559 -3.94 9.40 -24.93
C THR A 559 -2.48 9.54 -24.47
N SER A 560 -1.81 10.61 -24.90
CA SER A 560 -0.41 10.87 -24.59
C SER A 560 -0.19 10.90 -23.07
N ALA A 561 0.85 10.21 -22.61
CA ALA A 561 1.23 10.21 -21.20
C ALA A 561 1.89 11.54 -20.76
N GLY A 562 2.19 12.40 -21.73
CA GLY A 562 2.99 13.61 -21.59
C GLY A 562 4.49 13.33 -21.80
N GLU A 563 5.22 14.37 -22.20
CA GLU A 563 6.64 14.30 -22.58
C GLU A 563 7.51 13.64 -21.49
N GLN A 564 7.29 13.98 -20.23
CA GLN A 564 8.06 13.44 -19.10
C GLN A 564 7.96 11.90 -19.01
N TYR A 565 6.83 11.31 -19.40
CA TYR A 565 6.66 9.85 -19.46
C TYR A 565 7.16 9.26 -20.78
N SER A 566 6.85 9.91 -21.90
CA SER A 566 7.09 9.34 -23.23
C SER A 566 8.56 9.40 -23.68
N TRP A 567 9.32 10.43 -23.29
CA TRP A 567 10.75 10.54 -23.64
C TRP A 567 11.61 9.36 -23.14
N PRO A 568 11.45 8.86 -21.90
CA PRO A 568 12.14 7.64 -21.45
C PRO A 568 11.50 6.32 -21.96
N GLY A 569 10.53 6.39 -22.88
CA GLY A 569 9.82 5.20 -23.39
C GLY A 569 8.72 4.67 -22.46
N GLY A 570 8.32 5.46 -21.45
CA GLY A 570 7.24 5.12 -20.53
C GLY A 570 5.85 5.32 -21.14
N ASN A 571 4.85 4.67 -20.54
CA ASN A 571 3.45 4.87 -20.86
C ASN A 571 2.59 4.84 -19.58
N LEU A 572 1.37 5.37 -19.67
CA LEU A 572 0.38 5.41 -18.59
C LEU A 572 -0.91 4.67 -18.95
N ALA A 573 -0.87 3.82 -19.97
CA ALA A 573 -2.05 3.13 -20.46
C ALA A 573 -2.66 2.24 -19.38
N MET A 574 -3.96 2.41 -19.11
CA MET A 574 -4.67 1.53 -18.19
C MET A 574 -4.91 0.15 -18.80
N THR A 575 -4.86 -0.88 -17.97
CA THR A 575 -5.32 -2.22 -18.35
C THR A 575 -6.84 -2.28 -18.22
N GLY A 576 -7.54 -2.76 -19.25
CA GLY A 576 -8.99 -2.90 -19.23
C GLY A 576 -9.67 -2.56 -20.55
N HIS A 577 -11.00 -2.50 -20.54
CA HIS A 577 -11.78 -1.95 -21.64
C HIS A 577 -11.75 -0.42 -21.53
N ARG A 578 -10.90 0.21 -22.35
CA ARG A 578 -10.74 1.66 -22.40
C ARG A 578 -11.72 2.26 -23.40
N VAL A 579 -12.59 3.16 -22.91
CA VAL A 579 -13.56 3.89 -23.72
C VAL A 579 -13.21 5.37 -23.69
N PHE A 580 -13.16 5.98 -24.86
CA PHE A 580 -12.81 7.38 -25.04
C PHE A 580 -14.04 8.21 -25.39
N ILE A 581 -14.12 9.40 -24.82
CA ILE A 581 -15.10 10.44 -25.13
C ILE A 581 -14.31 11.71 -25.43
N THR A 582 -14.55 12.33 -26.57
CA THR A 582 -13.74 13.46 -27.05
C THR A 582 -14.43 14.81 -26.84
N GLY A 583 -13.68 15.90 -26.95
CA GLY A 583 -14.20 17.26 -26.90
C GLY A 583 -13.17 18.29 -27.34
N THR A 584 -13.55 19.57 -27.32
CA THR A 584 -12.66 20.69 -27.69
C THR A 584 -12.96 21.90 -26.82
N SER A 585 -11.93 22.57 -26.30
CA SER A 585 -12.09 23.77 -25.47
C SER A 585 -12.58 24.99 -26.30
N PRO A 586 -13.33 25.92 -25.69
CA PRO A 586 -13.93 25.82 -24.36
C PRO A 586 -15.07 24.79 -24.34
N MET A 587 -15.12 23.98 -23.29
CA MET A 587 -16.08 22.88 -23.16
C MET A 587 -16.73 22.88 -21.79
N LYS A 588 -18.04 22.58 -21.75
CA LYS A 588 -18.72 22.09 -20.54
C LYS A 588 -19.44 20.79 -20.89
N TYR A 589 -18.98 19.67 -20.32
CA TYR A 589 -19.48 18.33 -20.61
C TYR A 589 -19.82 17.60 -19.32
N THR A 590 -20.89 16.79 -19.32
CA THR A 590 -21.28 15.99 -18.15
C THR A 590 -21.25 14.51 -18.49
N LEU A 591 -20.34 13.78 -17.85
CA LEU A 591 -20.33 12.32 -17.86
C LEU A 591 -21.29 11.81 -16.78
N ASN A 592 -22.37 11.19 -17.21
CA ASN A 592 -23.35 10.57 -16.33
C ASN A 592 -22.93 9.12 -16.11
N LEU A 593 -22.79 8.69 -14.86
CA LEU A 593 -22.50 7.31 -14.48
C LEU A 593 -23.66 6.75 -13.68
N GLY A 594 -24.37 5.76 -14.22
CA GLY A 594 -25.51 5.10 -13.56
C GLY A 594 -25.18 3.66 -13.20
N PHE A 595 -25.34 3.28 -11.94
CA PHE A 595 -25.06 1.94 -11.42
C PHE A 595 -26.36 1.19 -11.10
N ALA A 596 -26.41 -0.10 -11.44
CA ALA A 596 -27.50 -1.01 -11.10
C ALA A 596 -26.96 -2.34 -10.56
#